data_AF-A0AAN8R847-F1
#
_entry.id   AF-A0AAN8R847-F1
#
_cell.length_a   1.000
_cell.length_b   1.000
_cell.length_c   1.000
_cell.angle_alpha   90.00
_cell.angle_beta   90.00
_cell.angle_gamma   90.00
#
_symmetry.space_group_name_H-M   'P 1'
#
loop_
_entity.id
_entity.type
_entity.pdbx_description
1 polymer ?
#
loop_
_entity_poly.entity_id
_entity_poly.type
_entity_poly.pdbx_seq_one_letter_code
_entity_poly.pdbx_strand_id
1 'polypeptide(L)'
;MEKVKRKQWSEVDMFHAMEDCGAGMAIRQAAKVHGVPRQTLADRLSGRVTHGCRSGPPTLLAPEDENSLVQYCIYCASHGFPFTRQRLMKYADKIRRFRHPGETIPPL
;
A
#
# COMPACT_ATOMS: atom_id res chain seq x y z
N MET A 1 -23.98 0.73 15.41
CA MET A 1 -23.07 1.86 15.12
C MET A 1 -22.63 1.75 13.67
N GLU A 2 -22.88 2.78 12.88
CA GLU A 2 -22.44 2.85 11.49
C GLU A 2 -20.92 3.07 11.43
N LYS A 3 -20.21 2.34 10.57
CA LYS A 3 -18.75 2.45 10.48
C LYS A 3 -18.40 3.78 9.81
N VAL A 4 -17.65 4.63 10.51
CA VAL A 4 -17.14 5.90 9.93
C VAL A 4 -16.23 5.57 8.73
N LYS A 5 -16.60 6.08 7.55
CA LYS A 5 -15.77 5.97 6.34
C LYS A 5 -14.46 6.75 6.55
N ARG A 6 -13.33 6.05 6.41
CA ARG A 6 -11.99 6.63 6.50
C ARG A 6 -11.52 7.13 5.12
N LYS A 7 -10.60 8.09 5.11
CA LYS A 7 -9.95 8.63 3.90
C LYS A 7 -10.97 9.15 2.87
N GLN A 8 -11.72 10.18 3.27
CA GLN A 8 -12.71 10.87 2.43
C GLN A 8 -12.08 11.81 1.37
N TRP A 9 -10.76 11.73 1.16
CA TRP A 9 -9.99 12.61 0.28
C TRP A 9 -9.29 11.79 -0.81
N SER A 10 -9.16 12.36 -2.02
CA SER A 10 -8.48 11.72 -3.15
C SER A 10 -6.96 11.80 -3.02
N GLU A 11 -6.24 10.79 -3.51
CA GLU A 11 -4.78 10.86 -3.65
C GLU A 11 -4.36 12.08 -4.50
N VAL A 12 -5.15 12.40 -5.53
CA VAL A 12 -4.91 13.54 -6.43
C VAL A 12 -5.01 14.87 -5.69
N ASP A 13 -6.06 15.05 -4.88
CA ASP A 13 -6.24 16.27 -4.06
C ASP A 13 -5.10 16.44 -3.06
N MET A 14 -4.64 15.34 -2.46
CA MET A 14 -3.49 15.36 -1.55
C MET A 14 -2.20 15.72 -2.29
N PHE A 15 -2.02 15.22 -3.51
CA PHE A 15 -0.86 15.54 -4.35
C PHE A 15 -0.81 17.03 -4.68
N HIS A 16 -1.89 17.61 -5.20
CA HIS A 16 -1.95 19.05 -5.48
C HIS A 16 -1.78 19.91 -4.23
N ALA A 17 -2.35 19.48 -3.09
CA ALA A 17 -2.14 20.19 -1.83
C ALA A 17 -0.66 20.20 -1.37
N MET A 18 0.09 19.13 -1.66
CA MET A 18 1.53 19.08 -1.38
C MET A 18 2.33 19.96 -2.34
N GLU A 19 1.99 19.96 -3.64
CA GLU A 19 2.62 20.84 -4.63
C GLU A 19 2.43 22.31 -4.29
N ASP A 20 1.21 22.73 -3.96
CA ASP A 20 0.91 24.11 -3.56
C ASP A 20 1.69 24.53 -2.30
N CYS A 21 1.83 23.62 -1.32
CA CYS A 21 2.66 23.87 -0.15
C CYS A 21 4.14 24.01 -0.52
N GLY A 22 4.63 23.21 -1.47
CA GLY A 22 5.98 23.32 -2.02
C GLY A 22 6.22 24.63 -2.77
N ALA A 23 5.18 25.17 -3.41
CA ALA A 23 5.20 26.48 -4.07
C ALA A 23 5.12 27.67 -3.09
N GLY A 24 5.02 27.42 -1.78
CA GLY A 24 4.98 28.45 -0.74
C GLY A 24 3.61 28.76 -0.16
N MET A 25 2.55 28.02 -0.54
CA MET A 25 1.23 28.17 0.07
C MET A 25 1.23 27.67 1.53
N ALA A 26 0.52 28.35 2.42
CA ALA A 26 0.36 27.89 3.79
C ALA A 26 -0.44 26.57 3.85
N ILE A 27 0.01 25.62 4.68
CA ILE A 27 -0.62 24.29 4.87
C ILE A 27 -2.14 24.40 5.15
N ARG A 28 -2.55 25.38 5.96
CA ARG A 28 -3.96 25.61 6.28
C ARG A 28 -4.78 26.02 5.05
N GLN A 29 -4.19 26.83 4.18
CA GLN A 29 -4.83 27.31 2.97
C GLN A 29 -4.93 26.18 1.95
N ALA A 30 -3.82 25.47 1.67
CA ALA A 30 -3.81 24.34 0.75
C ALA A 30 -4.80 23.24 1.17
N ALA A 31 -4.85 22.91 2.47
CA ALA A 31 -5.81 21.97 3.02
C ALA A 31 -7.27 22.36 2.76
N LYS A 32 -7.59 23.66 2.86
CA LYS A 32 -8.94 24.18 2.62
C LYS A 32 -9.30 24.19 1.13
N VAL A 33 -8.36 24.58 0.27
CA VAL A 33 -8.57 24.64 -1.19
C VAL A 33 -8.83 23.25 -1.76
N HIS A 34 -8.05 22.26 -1.36
CA HIS A 34 -8.12 20.88 -1.88
C HIS A 34 -9.00 19.95 -1.04
N GLY A 35 -9.65 20.45 0.02
CA GLY A 35 -10.54 19.63 0.86
C GLY A 35 -9.84 18.49 1.61
N VAL A 36 -8.52 18.60 1.86
CA VAL A 36 -7.75 17.57 2.56
C VAL A 36 -7.53 17.91 4.04
N PRO A 37 -7.43 16.91 4.94
CA PRO A 37 -7.22 17.19 6.36
C PRO A 37 -5.84 17.82 6.61
N ARG A 38 -5.81 18.97 7.29
CA ARG A 38 -4.58 19.72 7.61
C ARG A 38 -3.47 18.87 8.22
N GLN A 39 -3.80 18.06 9.22
CA GLN A 39 -2.81 17.25 9.94
C GLN A 39 -2.23 16.16 9.04
N THR A 40 -3.09 15.56 8.22
CA THR A 40 -2.73 14.53 7.23
C THR A 40 -1.85 15.08 6.11
N LEU A 41 -2.05 16.34 5.71
CA LEU A 41 -1.13 17.07 4.82
C LEU A 41 0.21 17.38 5.51
N ALA A 42 0.17 17.88 6.74
CA ALA A 42 1.37 18.20 7.51
C ALA A 42 2.25 16.98 7.80
N ASP A 43 1.66 15.82 8.12
CA ASP A 43 2.38 14.55 8.33
C ASP A 43 3.10 14.07 7.05
N ARG A 44 2.59 14.40 5.86
CA ARG A 44 3.26 14.10 4.59
C ARG A 44 4.39 15.06 4.28
N LEU A 45 4.17 16.35 4.49
CA LEU A 45 5.19 17.39 4.29
C LEU A 45 6.38 17.22 5.25
N SER A 46 6.14 16.75 6.48
CA SER A 46 7.22 16.46 7.44
C SER A 46 7.99 15.17 7.15
N GLY A 47 7.56 14.37 6.16
CA GLY A 47 8.15 13.06 5.86
C GLY A 47 7.76 11.95 6.83
N ARG A 48 6.92 12.22 7.84
CA ARG A 48 6.43 11.19 8.77
C ARG A 48 5.61 10.11 8.04
N VAL A 49 4.86 10.50 7.02
CA VAL A 49 4.04 9.61 6.21
C VAL A 49 4.41 9.78 4.74
N THR A 50 4.97 8.74 4.12
CA THR A 50 5.20 8.75 2.68
C THR A 50 3.86 8.75 1.93
N HIS A 51 3.73 9.64 0.95
CA HIS A 51 2.54 9.68 0.09
C HIS A 51 2.42 8.38 -0.72
N GLY A 52 1.19 7.91 -0.96
CA GLY A 52 0.92 6.62 -1.63
C GLY A 52 1.09 5.37 -0.75
N CYS A 53 1.52 5.48 0.52
CA CYS A 53 1.58 4.32 1.40
C CYS A 53 0.20 3.79 1.80
N ARG A 54 0.07 2.46 1.83
CA ARG A 54 -1.12 1.79 2.36
C ARG A 54 -1.09 1.81 3.88
N SER A 55 -2.27 1.97 4.49
CA SER A 55 -2.41 1.84 5.93
C SER A 55 -2.33 0.37 6.33
N GLY A 56 -1.46 0.05 7.29
CA GLY A 56 -1.34 -1.30 7.85
C GLY A 56 0.12 -1.74 8.02
N PRO A 57 0.33 -3.00 8.45
CA PRO A 57 1.65 -3.60 8.49
C PRO A 57 2.32 -3.60 7.11
N PRO A 58 3.66 -3.59 7.05
CA PRO A 58 4.38 -3.76 5.80
C PRO A 58 4.05 -5.11 5.16
N THR A 59 4.18 -5.18 3.84
CA THR A 59 4.04 -6.44 3.10
C THR A 59 5.17 -7.39 3.49
N LEU A 60 4.85 -8.68 3.62
CA LEU A 60 5.82 -9.71 4.00
C LEU A 60 6.61 -10.26 2.82
N LEU A 61 6.12 -10.06 1.59
CA LEU A 61 6.83 -10.37 0.36
C LEU A 61 7.28 -9.07 -0.31
N ALA A 62 8.39 -9.17 -1.03
CA ALA A 62 8.84 -8.13 -1.93
C ALA A 62 7.84 -7.96 -3.10
N PRO A 63 7.63 -6.73 -3.60
CA PRO A 63 6.65 -6.47 -4.66
C PRO A 63 6.95 -7.26 -5.95
N GLU A 64 8.23 -7.53 -6.23
CA GLU A 64 8.65 -8.34 -7.38
C GLU A 64 8.20 -9.81 -7.25
N ASP A 65 8.29 -10.35 -6.04
CA ASP A 65 7.89 -11.71 -5.72
C ASP A 65 6.36 -11.85 -5.75
N GLU A 66 5.64 -10.85 -5.22
CA GLU A 66 4.16 -10.79 -5.33
C GLU A 66 3.71 -10.73 -6.78
N ASN A 67 4.34 -9.89 -7.60
CA ASN A 67 3.99 -9.76 -9.02
C ASN A 67 4.25 -11.06 -9.80
N SER A 68 5.37 -11.72 -9.54
CA SER A 68 5.70 -13.03 -10.14
C SER A 68 4.66 -14.09 -9.77
N LEU A 69 4.20 -14.09 -8.52
CA LEU A 69 3.18 -15.02 -8.03
C LEU A 69 1.81 -14.74 -8.67
N VAL A 70 1.44 -13.47 -8.85
CA VAL A 70 0.21 -13.07 -9.55
C VAL A 70 0.24 -13.53 -11.02
N GLN A 71 1.34 -13.27 -11.72
CA GLN A 71 1.52 -13.71 -13.11
C GLN A 71 1.38 -15.23 -13.23
N TYR A 72 1.98 -15.99 -12.30
CA TYR A 72 1.85 -17.43 -12.26
C TYR A 72 0.41 -17.89 -12.02
N CYS A 73 -0.34 -17.21 -11.15
CA CYS A 73 -1.76 -17.52 -10.93
C CYS A 73 -2.60 -17.30 -12.19
N ILE A 74 -2.38 -16.19 -12.89
CA ILE A 74 -3.07 -15.88 -14.15
C ILE A 74 -2.75 -16.92 -15.22
N TYR A 75 -1.46 -17.29 -15.35
CA TYR A 75 -1.00 -18.34 -16.24
C TYR A 75 -1.69 -19.69 -15.94
N CYS A 76 -1.71 -20.11 -14.67
CA CYS A 76 -2.36 -21.37 -14.31
C CYS A 76 -3.87 -21.34 -14.56
N ALA A 77 -4.54 -20.22 -14.27
CA ALA A 77 -5.97 -20.06 -14.54
C ALA A 77 -6.28 -20.15 -16.04
N SER A 78 -5.47 -19.53 -16.91
CA SER A 78 -5.68 -19.58 -18.36
C SER A 78 -5.43 -20.96 -18.97
N HIS A 79 -4.65 -21.82 -18.30
CA HIS A 79 -4.35 -23.19 -18.74
C HIS A 79 -5.24 -24.24 -18.05
N GLY A 80 -6.33 -23.84 -17.40
CA GLY A 80 -7.30 -24.76 -16.79
C GLY A 80 -6.89 -25.30 -15.40
N PHE A 81 -5.88 -24.71 -14.76
CA PHE A 81 -5.43 -25.06 -13.42
C PHE A 81 -5.64 -23.89 -12.44
N PRO A 82 -6.88 -23.59 -12.03
CA PRO A 82 -7.14 -22.47 -11.12
C PRO A 82 -6.42 -22.64 -9.78
N PHE A 83 -5.91 -21.53 -9.24
CA PHE A 83 -5.19 -21.52 -7.98
C PHE A 83 -6.15 -21.43 -6.80
N THR A 84 -6.02 -22.33 -5.82
CA THR A 84 -6.72 -22.21 -4.54
C THR A 84 -5.95 -21.30 -3.60
N ARG A 85 -6.66 -20.65 -2.67
CA ARG A 85 -6.03 -19.85 -1.60
C ARG A 85 -4.94 -20.62 -0.85
N GLN A 86 -5.18 -21.88 -0.54
CA GLN A 86 -4.22 -22.72 0.19
C GLN A 86 -2.92 -22.93 -0.61
N ARG A 87 -3.04 -23.20 -1.92
CA ARG A 87 -1.88 -23.37 -2.78
C ARG A 87 -1.10 -22.05 -2.91
N LEU A 88 -1.81 -20.94 -3.06
CA LEU A 88 -1.19 -19.60 -3.11
C LEU A 88 -0.37 -19.31 -1.86
N MET A 89 -0.95 -19.52 -0.67
CA MET A 89 -0.28 -19.26 0.61
C MET A 89 0.96 -20.16 0.79
N LYS A 90 0.89 -21.43 0.39
CA LYS A 90 2.06 -22.33 0.41
C LYS A 90 3.20 -21.84 -0.48
N TYR A 91 2.88 -21.30 -1.66
CA TYR A 91 3.89 -20.77 -2.58
C TYR A 91 4.48 -19.47 -2.04
N ALA A 92 3.65 -18.56 -1.52
CA ALA A 92 4.11 -17.33 -0.88
C ALA A 92 5.05 -17.63 0.31
N ASP A 93 4.69 -18.58 1.16
CA ASP A 93 5.54 -18.99 2.30
C ASP A 93 6.86 -19.61 1.82
N LYS A 94 6.84 -20.40 0.74
CA LYS A 94 8.05 -20.96 0.13
C LYS A 94 8.99 -19.86 -0.41
N ILE A 95 8.45 -18.86 -1.11
CA ILE A 95 9.23 -17.73 -1.62
C ILE A 95 9.86 -16.94 -0.46
N ARG A 96 9.06 -16.64 0.56
CA ARG A 96 9.53 -15.92 1.76
C ARG A 96 10.69 -16.63 2.45
N ARG A 97 10.57 -17.94 2.69
CA ARG A 97 11.63 -18.75 3.31
C ARG A 97 12.88 -18.85 2.44
N PHE A 98 12.72 -18.84 1.12
CA PHE A 98 13.85 -18.86 0.19
C PHE A 98 14.67 -17.55 0.23
N ARG A 99 14.01 -16.40 0.37
CA ARG A 99 14.67 -15.08 0.49
C ARG A 99 15.37 -14.87 1.84
N HIS A 100 14.90 -15.54 2.90
CA HIS A 100 15.41 -15.40 4.26
C HIS A 100 15.88 -16.76 4.83
N PRO A 101 16.97 -17.34 4.31
CA PRO A 101 17.46 -18.62 4.80
C PRO A 101 17.93 -18.51 6.25
N GLY A 102 17.41 -19.36 7.14
CA GLY A 102 17.84 -19.46 8.54
C GLY A 102 17.07 -18.61 9.55
N GLU A 103 16.12 -17.78 9.10
CA GLU A 103 15.25 -17.02 10.00
C GLU A 103 14.05 -17.88 10.43
N THR A 104 13.67 -17.81 11.72
CA THR A 104 12.48 -18.51 12.23
C THR A 104 11.23 -17.71 11.88
N ILE A 105 10.68 -17.96 10.69
CA ILE A 105 9.55 -17.18 10.18
C ILE A 105 8.21 -17.84 10.58
N PRO A 106 7.33 -17.15 11.34
CA PRO A 106 6.02 -17.69 11.69
C PRO A 106 5.15 -17.91 10.45
N PRO A 107 4.27 -18.94 10.44
CA PRO A 107 3.44 -19.25 9.27
C PRO A 107 2.54 -18.06 8.88
N LEU A 108 2.27 -17.96 7.57
CA LEU A 108 1.34 -16.98 6.98
C LEU A 108 -0.13 -17.31 7.28
#